data_AF-A0A380XFV6-F1
#
_entry.id   AF-A0A380XFV6-F1
#
_cell.length_a   1.000
_cell.length_b   1.000
_cell.length_c   1.000
_cell.angle_alpha   90.00
_cell.angle_beta   90.00
_cell.angle_gamma   90.00
#
_symmetry.space_group_name_H-M   'P 1'
#
loop_
_entity.id
_entity.type
_entity.pdbx_description
1 polymer ?
#
loop_
_entity_poly.entity_id
_entity_poly.type
_entity_poly.pdbx_seq_one_letter_code
_entity_poly.pdbx_strand_id
1 'polypeptide(L)' 'MITFSYLSIFLLLTILAAFFDMKIFDYTIWEALRNLLFTEIATGRMIIIVSVLIGMLSSAVIDFRLFKAKKKSGSSR' A
#
# COMPACT_ATOMS: atom_id res chain seq x y z
N MET A 1 -6.86 6.33 11.41
CA MET A 1 -7.53 5.33 10.57
C MET A 1 -6.46 4.37 10.09
N ILE A 2 -6.63 3.09 10.38
CA ILE A 2 -5.65 2.04 10.10
C ILE A 2 -5.41 1.92 8.59
N THR A 3 -6.43 2.24 7.77
CA THR A 3 -6.29 2.32 6.31
C THR A 3 -5.33 3.42 5.87
N PHE A 4 -5.32 4.58 6.53
CA PHE A 4 -4.39 5.67 6.22
C PHE A 4 -2.94 5.25 6.52
N SER A 5 -2.69 4.66 7.68
CA SER A 5 -1.37 4.16 8.05
C SER A 5 -0.88 3.06 7.09
N TYR A 6 -1.76 2.15 6.68
CA TYR A 6 -1.43 1.13 5.68
C TYR A 6 -1.01 1.74 4.35
N LEU A 7 -1.78 2.72 3.84
CA LEU A 7 -1.44 3.42 2.59
C LEU A 7 -0.14 4.21 2.70
N SER A 8 0.11 4.88 3.82
CA SER A 8 1.37 5.60 4.04
C SER A 8 2.58 4.68 4.08
N ILE A 9 2.49 3.55 4.79
CA ILE A 9 3.58 2.56 4.84
C ILE A 9 3.85 1.98 3.45
N PHE A 10 2.79 1.60 2.74
CA PHE A 10 2.92 1.09 1.38
C PHE A 10 3.60 2.11 0.45
N LEU A 11 3.15 3.36 0.47
CA LEU A 11 3.70 4.42 -0.37
C LEU A 11 5.17 4.74 -0.03
N LEU A 12 5.52 4.76 1.26
CA LEU A 12 6.91 4.94 1.70
C LEU A 12 7.82 3.78 1.27
N LEU A 13 7.34 2.54 1.37
CA LEU A 13 8.09 1.37 0.91
C LEU A 13 8.30 1.39 -0.61
N THR A 14 7.29 1.79 -1.38
CA THR A 14 7.41 1.92 -2.84
C THR A 14 8.42 3.00 -3.24
N ILE A 15 8.40 4.16 -2.56
CA ILE A 15 9.39 5.22 -2.79
C ILE A 15 10.80 4.74 -2.43
N LEU A 16 10.95 4.04 -1.30
CA LEU A 16 12.23 3.51 -0.87
C LEU A 16 12.77 2.47 -1.88
N ALA A 17 11.91 1.58 -2.37
CA ALA A 17 12.25 0.62 -3.42
C ALA A 17 12.68 1.32 -4.72
N ALA A 18 11.95 2.36 -5.14
CA ALA A 18 12.34 3.16 -6.30
C ALA A 18 13.70 3.85 -6.12
N PHE A 19 14.02 4.32 -4.91
CA PHE A 19 15.34 4.88 -4.59
C PHE A 19 16.47 3.85 -4.68
N PHE A 20 16.21 2.61 -4.23
CA PHE A 20 17.17 1.51 -4.40
C PHE A 20 17.39 1.19 -5.88
N ASP A 21 16.32 1.08 -6.67
CA ASP A 21 16.42 0.84 -8.11
C ASP A 21 17.20 1.95 -8.82
N MET A 22 17.00 3.21 -8.40
CA MET A 22 17.74 4.35 -8.91
C MET A 22 19.25 4.25 -8.65
N LYS A 23 19.63 3.74 -7.47
CA LYS A 23 21.03 3.59 -7.07
C LYS A 23 21.72 2.36 -7.66
N ILE A 24 20.97 1.30 -7.92
CA ILE A 24 21.51 0.02 -8.42
C ILE A 24 21.61 0.04 -9.95
N PHE A 25 20.66 0.68 -10.64
CA PHE A 25 20.53 0.61 -12.10
C PHE A 25 20.79 1.94 -12.83
N ASP A 26 21.21 3.00 -12.11
CA ASP A 26 21.45 4.36 -12.65
C ASP A 26 20.26 4.96 -13.43
N TYR A 27 19.03 4.52 -13.10
CA TYR A 27 17.82 5.07 -13.71
C TYR A 27 17.51 6.47 -13.17
N THR A 28 16.81 7.30 -13.94
CA THR A 28 16.19 8.51 -13.37
C THR A 28 14.96 8.16 -12.52
N ILE A 29 14.57 9.03 -11.57
CA ILE A 29 13.41 8.81 -10.66
C ILE A 29 12.16 8.33 -11.42
N TRP A 30 11.89 8.96 -12.56
CA TRP A 30 10.72 8.65 -13.38
C TRP A 30 10.83 7.29 -14.08
N GLU A 31 12.03 6.96 -14.57
CA GLU A 31 12.30 5.67 -15.16
C GLU A 31 12.25 4.56 -14.12
N ALA A 32 12.84 4.75 -12.94
CA ALA A 32 12.76 3.78 -11.84
C ALA A 32 11.30 3.54 -11.43
N LEU A 33 10.49 4.59 -11.27
CA LEU A 33 9.06 4.43 -10.94
C LEU A 33 8.30 3.67 -12.03
N ARG A 34 8.54 4.02 -13.30
CA ARG A 34 7.89 3.38 -14.45
C ARG A 34 8.35 1.94 -14.60
N ASN A 35 9.63 1.66 -14.40
CA ASN A 35 10.19 0.31 -14.53
C ASN A 35 9.75 -0.57 -13.37
N LEU A 36 9.67 -0.05 -12.15
CA LEU A 36 9.15 -0.79 -11.01
C LEU A 36 7.69 -1.19 -11.26
N LEU A 37 6.86 -0.25 -11.74
CA LEU A 37 5.45 -0.53 -12.09
C LEU A 37 5.30 -1.46 -13.32
N PHE A 38 6.05 -1.25 -14.40
CA PHE A 38 5.91 -2.03 -15.64
C PHE A 38 6.62 -3.38 -15.58
N THR A 39 7.82 -3.43 -15.01
CA THR A 39 8.61 -4.67 -14.90
C THR A 39 7.94 -5.63 -13.93
N GLU A 40 7.33 -5.16 -12.84
CA GLU A 40 6.58 -6.04 -11.92
C GLU A 40 5.32 -6.64 -12.57
N ILE A 41 4.60 -5.86 -13.38
CA ILE A 41 3.43 -6.35 -14.15
C ILE A 41 3.89 -7.33 -15.23
N ALA A 42 4.98 -7.04 -15.94
CA ALA A 42 5.51 -7.86 -17.03
C ALA A 42 6.20 -9.15 -16.55
N THR A 43 6.81 -9.16 -15.36
CA THR A 43 7.44 -10.37 -14.76
C THR A 43 6.44 -11.29 -14.06
N GLY A 44 5.13 -11.01 -14.13
CA GLY A 44 4.10 -11.88 -13.56
C GLY A 44 4.00 -11.79 -12.03
N ARG A 45 4.55 -10.74 -11.39
CA ARG A 45 4.45 -10.51 -9.94
C ARG A 45 3.09 -9.92 -9.54
N MET A 46 2.00 -10.56 -9.99
CA MET A 46 0.63 -10.31 -9.52
C MET A 46 0.50 -10.39 -8.00
N ILE A 47 1.45 -11.05 -7.33
CA ILE A 47 1.53 -11.16 -5.87
C ILE A 47 1.55 -9.80 -5.17
N ILE A 48 2.14 -8.77 -5.78
CA ILE A 48 2.20 -7.42 -5.20
C ILE A 48 0.81 -6.79 -5.28
N ILE A 49 0.15 -6.85 -6.44
CA ILE A 49 -1.22 -6.35 -6.61
C ILE A 49 -2.20 -7.07 -5.69
N VAL A 50 -2.09 -8.40 -5.58
CA VAL A 50 -2.94 -9.23 -4.72
C VAL A 50 -2.71 -8.91 -3.24
N SER A 51 -1.46 -8.78 -2.80
CA SER A 51 -1.15 -8.43 -1.41
C SER A 51 -1.61 -7.02 -1.04
N VAL A 52 -1.51 -6.07 -1.97
CA VAL A 52 -2.05 -4.71 -1.81
C VAL A 52 -3.57 -4.72 -1.67
N LEU A 53 -4.26 -5.47 -2.53
CA LEU A 53 -5.72 -5.62 -2.46
C LEU A 53 -6.17 -6.24 -1.14
N ILE A 54 -5.51 -7.31 -0.70
CA ILE A 54 -5.84 -7.98 0.57
C ILE A 54 -5.56 -7.05 1.77
N GLY A 55 -4.45 -6.32 1.76
CA GLY A 55 -4.10 -5.39 2.82
C GLY A 55 -5.03 -4.17 2.88
N MET A 56 -5.47 -3.64 1.72
CA MET A 56 -6.50 -2.60 1.67
C MET A 56 -7.85 -3.11 2.20
N LEU A 57 -8.30 -4.30 1.77
CA LEU A 57 -9.56 -4.88 2.23
C LEU A 57 -9.54 -5.12 3.74
N SER A 58 -8.45 -5.71 4.27
CA SER A 58 -8.29 -5.97 5.69
C SER A 58 -8.31 -4.67 6.50
N SER A 59 -7.53 -3.67 6.10
CA SER A 59 -7.48 -2.38 6.81
C SER A 59 -8.82 -1.63 6.76
N ALA A 60 -9.52 -1.64 5.62
CA ALA A 60 -10.86 -1.05 5.49
C ALA A 60 -11.91 -1.76 6.37
N VAL A 61 -11.88 -3.09 6.43
CA VAL A 61 -12.78 -3.87 7.31
C VAL A 61 -12.52 -3.56 8.79
N ILE A 62 -11.26 -3.40 9.18
CA ILE A 62 -10.90 -3.04 10.56
C ILE A 62 -11.37 -1.63 10.89
N ASP A 63 -11.13 -0.65 10.02
CA ASP A 63 -11.62 0.73 10.23
C ASP A 63 -13.15 0.77 10.29
N PHE A 64 -13.86 0.00 9.46
CA PHE A 64 -15.31 -0.11 9.50
C PHE A 64 -15.82 -0.76 10.80
N ARG A 65 -15.16 -1.82 11.28
CA ARG A 65 -15.46 -2.43 12.58
C ARG A 65 -15.22 -1.45 13.72
N LEU A 66 -14.12 -0.71 13.69
CA LEU A 66 -13.76 0.27 14.72
C LEU A 66 -14.78 1.42 14.77
N PHE A 67 -15.22 1.89 13.60
CA PHE A 67 -16.27 2.89 13.46
C PHE A 67 -17.62 2.39 14.01
N LYS A 68 -18.01 1.16 13.68
CA LYS A 68 -19.23 0.53 14.21
C LYS A 68 -19.17 0.32 15.73
N ALA A 69 -18.01 -0.06 16.27
CA ALA A 69 -17.80 -0.23 17.70
C ALA A 69 -17.93 1.10 18.47
N LYS A 70 -17.34 2.19 17.95
CA LYS A 70 -17.51 3.54 18.51
C LYS A 70 -18.97 4.00 18.49
N LYS A 71 -19.71 3.71 17.41
CA LYS A 71 -21.15 4.05 17.32
C LYS A 71 -22.00 3.27 18.32
N LYS A 72 -21.66 2.00 18.60
CA LYS A 72 -22.36 1.17 19.59
C LYS A 72 -22.04 1.58 21.03
N SER A 73 -20.81 1.99 21.34
CA SER A 73 -20.44 2.47 22.68
C SER A 73 -20.95 3.88 23.00
N GLY A 74 -21.24 4.69 21.97
CA GLY A 74 -21.81 6.04 22.13
C GLY A 74 -23.33 6.10 22.26
N SER A 75 -24.05 4.99 22.02
CA SER A 75 -25.51 4.92 22.07
C SER A 75 -26.07 4.36 23.39
N SER A 76 -25.20 4.07 24.38
CA SER A 76 -25.59 3.51 25.68
C SER A 76 -25.35 4.51 26.84
N ARG A 77 -25.32 5.81 26.55
CA ARG A 77 -25.40 6.87 27.55
C ARG A 77 -26.54 7.80 27.21
#